data_AF-A0A520EY99-F1
#
_entry.id   AF-A0A520EY99-F1
#
_cell.length_a   1.000
_cell.length_b   1.000
_cell.length_c   1.000
_cell.angle_alpha   90.00
_cell.angle_beta   90.00
_cell.angle_gamma   90.00
#
_symmetry.space_group_name_H-M   'P 1'
#
loop_
_entity.id
_entity.type
_entity.pdbx_description
1 polymer ?
#
loop_
_entity_poly.entity_id
_entity_poly.type
_entity_poly.pdbx_seq_one_letter_code
_entity_poly.pdbx_strand_id
1 'polypeptide(L)' 'MEGRLIDNAGFFALDDIDKVSDAELYERILSEFPDWIRAARAAKIID' A
#
# COMPACT_ATOMS: atom_id res chain seq x y z
N MET A 1 5.13 3.03 -15.11
CA MET A 1 3.98 2.13 -14.92
C MET A 1 3.85 1.07 -16.01
N GLU A 2 4.61 1.14 -17.11
CA GLU A 2 4.54 0.12 -18.15
C GLU A 2 4.96 -1.25 -17.63
N GLY A 3 4.12 -2.27 -17.89
CA GLY A 3 4.33 -3.65 -17.47
C GLY A 3 3.76 -4.05 -16.11
N ARG A 4 3.21 -3.13 -15.31
CA ARG A 4 2.52 -3.49 -14.05
C ARG A 4 1.04 -3.76 -14.31
N LEU A 5 0.58 -4.98 -14.01
CA LEU A 5 -0.82 -5.38 -14.15
C LEU A 5 -1.75 -4.70 -13.13
N ILE A 6 -1.26 -4.53 -11.90
CA ILE A 6 -1.92 -3.79 -10.83
C ILE A 6 -0.89 -2.95 -10.07
N ASP A 7 -1.35 -1.88 -9.41
CA ASP A 7 -0.52 -1.19 -8.43
C ASP A 7 -0.54 -1.94 -7.11
N ASN A 8 0.61 -2.47 -6.72
CA ASN A 8 0.81 -3.26 -5.51
C ASN A 8 1.89 -2.64 -4.59
N ALA A 9 2.20 -1.37 -4.78
CA ALA A 9 3.22 -0.68 -4.00
C ALA A 9 2.79 0.78 -3.78
N GLY A 10 2.64 1.13 -2.51
CA GLY A 10 2.23 2.45 -2.07
C GLY A 10 3.40 3.20 -1.43
N PHE A 11 3.37 4.53 -1.55
CA PHE A 11 4.34 5.42 -0.93
C PHE A 11 3.60 6.56 -0.27
N PHE A 12 4.07 6.95 0.91
CA PHE A 12 3.65 8.18 1.58
C PHE A 12 4.89 8.94 2.03
N ALA A 13 4.78 10.26 2.06
CA ALA A 13 5.86 11.12 2.52
C ALA A 13 5.86 11.26 4.04
N LEU A 14 7.05 11.30 4.63
CA LEU A 14 7.30 11.70 6.01
C LEU A 14 8.48 12.66 6.03
N ASP A 15 8.40 13.67 6.89
CA ASP A 15 9.52 14.59 7.12
C ASP A 15 10.60 13.97 8.00
N ASP A 16 10.18 13.29 9.09
CA ASP A 16 11.07 12.61 10.04
C ASP A 16 10.37 11.37 10.61
N ILE A 17 10.93 10.20 10.33
CA ILE A 17 10.34 8.91 10.75
C ILE A 17 10.42 8.72 12.26
N ASP A 18 11.43 9.28 12.93
CA ASP A 18 11.64 9.13 14.38
C ASP A 18 10.61 9.94 15.19
N LYS A 19 9.85 10.82 14.52
CA LYS A 19 8.78 11.63 15.13
C LYS A 19 7.38 11.01 14.98
N VAL A 20 7.26 9.88 14.29
CA VAL A 20 5.98 9.19 14.08
C VAL A 20 5.91 7.99 15.03
N SER A 21 4.76 7.79 15.67
CA SER A 21 4.56 6.59 16.49
C SER A 21 4.48 5.35 15.61
N ASP A 22 4.90 4.20 16.13
CA ASP A 22 4.77 2.92 15.42
C ASP A 22 3.33 2.68 14.94
N ALA A 23 2.34 2.96 15.80
CA ALA A 23 0.92 2.76 15.46
C ALA A 23 0.51 3.57 14.23
N GLU A 24 0.88 4.86 14.20
CA GLU A 24 0.59 5.73 13.08
C GLU A 24 1.38 5.34 11.82
N LEU A 25 2.63 4.92 11.99
CA LEU A 25 3.44 4.42 10.89
C LEU A 25 2.81 3.18 10.26
N TYR A 26 2.34 2.22 11.06
CA TYR A 26 1.66 1.01 10.60
C TYR A 26 0.32 1.33 9.92
N GLU A 27 -0.47 2.26 10.46
CA GLU A 27 -1.71 2.70 9.82
C GLU A 27 -1.44 3.26 8.42
N ARG A 28 -0.43 4.13 8.28
CA ARG A 28 -0.05 4.74 7.00
C ARG A 28 0.49 3.70 6.00
N ILE A 29 1.36 2.79 6.44
CA ILE A 29 1.91 1.70 5.60
C ILE A 29 0.80 0.79 5.07
N LEU A 30 -0.20 0.48 5.90
CA LEU A 30 -1.24 -0.49 5.55
C LEU A 30 -2.49 0.13 4.91
N SER A 31 -2.52 1.46 4.77
CA SER A 31 -3.69 2.20 4.25
C SER A 31 -4.15 1.73 2.86
N GLU A 32 -3.23 1.42 1.95
CA GLU A 32 -3.56 0.96 0.58
C GLU A 32 -3.75 -0.55 0.44
N PHE A 33 -3.39 -1.34 1.47
CA PHE A 33 -3.43 -2.80 1.38
C PHE A 33 -4.81 -3.37 0.98
N PRO A 34 -5.94 -2.86 1.49
CA PRO A 34 -7.27 -3.30 1.06
C PRO A 34 -7.52 -3.07 -0.44
N ASP A 35 -7.01 -1.98 -1.01
CA ASP A 35 -7.18 -1.65 -2.41
C ASP A 35 -6.35 -2.57 -3.31
N TRP A 36 -5.14 -2.93 -2.89
CA TRP A 36 -4.34 -3.93 -3.60
C TRP A 36 -5.04 -5.29 -3.67
N ILE A 37 -5.67 -5.72 -2.56
CA ILE A 37 -6.43 -6.98 -2.54
C ILE A 37 -7.63 -6.92 -3.48
N ARG A 38 -8.36 -5.80 -3.52
CA ARG A 38 -9.48 -5.60 -4.46
C ARG A 38 -9.00 -5.66 -5.91
N ALA A 39 -7.92 -4.95 -6.24
CA ALA A 39 -7.34 -4.94 -7.57
C ALA A 39 -6.84 -6.34 -7.98
N ALA A 40 -6.16 -7.05 -7.08
CA ALA A 40 -5.65 -8.40 -7.33
C ALA A 40 -6.76 -9.43 -7.56
N ARG A 41 -7.85 -9.37 -6.79
CA ARG A 41 -9.05 -10.20 -7.01
C ARG A 41 -9.71 -9.90 -8.36
N ALA A 42 -9.88 -8.61 -8.68
CA ALA A 42 -10.45 -8.19 -9.98
C ALA A 42 -9.60 -8.65 -11.17
N ALA A 43 -8.27 -8.64 -11.01
CA ALA A 43 -7.31 -9.13 -11.98
C ALA A 43 -7.13 -10.67 -11.95
N LYS A 44 -7.83 -11.39 -11.07
CA LYS A 44 -7.72 -12.85 -10.87
C LYS A 44 -6.29 -13.33 -10.57
N ILE A 45 -5.52 -12.51 -9.88
CA ILE A 45 -4.18 -12.88 -9.38
C ILE A 45 -4.31 -13.72 -8.10
N ILE A 46 -5.35 -13.47 -7.31
CA ILE A 46 -5.69 -14.18 -6.07
C ILE A 46 -7.19 -14.46 -6.00
N ASP A 47 -7.56 -15.48 -5.24
CA ASP A 47 -8.94 -15.96 -5.04
C ASP A 47 -9.79 -15.05 -4.15
#